data_AF-A0A1P8YAJ0-F1
#
_entry.id   AF-A0A1P8YAJ0-F1
#
_cell.length_a   1.000
_cell.length_b   1.000
_cell.length_c   1.000
_cell.angle_alpha   90.00
_cell.angle_beta   90.00
_cell.angle_gamma   90.00
#
_symmetry.space_group_name_H-M   'P 1'
#
loop_
_entity.id
_entity.type
_entity.pdbx_description
1 polymer ?
#
loop_
_entity_poly.entity_id
_entity_poly.type
_entity_poly.pdbx_seq_one_letter_code
_entity_poly.pdbx_strand_id
1 'polypeptide(L)'
;MPAASPQVTPAESEVEEILEAEDKPWVTVVWDDPVNLMHYVTFIFQKLFGYSKARATDLMMQVHKEGKAVVSSGSRDKMEHDVNRLHQAGLWATMQRDS
;
A
#
# COMPACT_ATOMS: atom_id res chain seq x y z
N MET A 1 -55.95 3.30 -17.92
CA MET A 1 -54.67 4.03 -18.09
C MET A 1 -53.97 4.08 -16.75
N PRO A 2 -52.94 3.24 -16.46
CA PRO A 2 -52.06 3.48 -15.33
C PRO A 2 -50.77 4.18 -15.77
N ALA A 3 -50.23 4.96 -14.83
CA ALA A 3 -49.23 6.00 -15.00
C ALA A 3 -47.79 5.47 -15.18
N ALA A 4 -46.99 6.24 -15.91
CA ALA A 4 -45.56 6.06 -16.07
C ALA A 4 -44.83 6.30 -14.73
N SER A 5 -43.91 5.40 -14.38
CA SER A 5 -42.91 5.63 -13.34
C SER A 5 -41.61 6.11 -13.99
N PRO A 6 -40.96 7.17 -13.50
CA PRO A 6 -39.62 7.55 -13.96
C PRO A 6 -38.60 6.63 -13.29
N GLN A 7 -37.88 5.84 -14.07
CA GLN A 7 -36.74 5.07 -13.59
C GLN A 7 -35.52 5.99 -13.59
N VAL A 8 -35.06 6.35 -12.40
CA VAL A 8 -33.74 6.95 -12.22
C VAL A 8 -32.72 5.83 -12.39
N THR A 9 -31.82 5.98 -13.35
CA THR A 9 -30.70 5.06 -13.60
C THR A 9 -29.45 5.64 -12.93
N PRO A 10 -28.93 5.07 -11.83
CA PRO A 10 -27.60 5.37 -11.33
C PRO A 10 -26.68 4.21 -11.75
N ALA A 11 -26.18 4.24 -12.98
CA ALA A 11 -25.28 3.19 -13.48
C ALA A 11 -24.03 3.74 -14.20
N GLU A 12 -23.93 5.04 -14.42
CA GLU A 12 -22.80 5.65 -15.14
C GLU A 12 -21.68 6.14 -14.21
N SER A 13 -21.94 6.37 -12.92
CA SER A 13 -20.91 6.88 -12.00
C SER A 13 -20.01 5.80 -11.40
N GLU A 14 -20.43 4.53 -11.39
CA GLU A 14 -19.63 3.43 -10.81
C GLU A 14 -18.60 2.91 -11.81
N VAL A 15 -18.84 3.03 -13.12
CA VAL A 15 -17.99 2.46 -14.19
C VAL A 15 -16.75 3.27 -14.53
N GLU A 16 -16.75 4.59 -14.32
CA GLU A 16 -15.56 5.42 -14.51
C GLU A 16 -14.52 5.21 -13.39
N GLU A 17 -14.98 5.05 -12.14
CA GLU A 17 -14.11 4.86 -10.97
C GLU A 17 -13.36 3.52 -10.99
N ILE A 18 -13.96 2.46 -11.54
CA ILE A 18 -13.28 1.16 -11.73
C ILE A 18 -12.17 1.22 -12.79
N LEU A 19 -12.37 1.96 -13.89
CA LEU A 19 -11.42 2.04 -15.00
C LEU A 19 -10.18 2.88 -14.64
N GLU A 20 -10.35 4.00 -13.94
CA GLU A 20 -9.20 4.77 -13.41
C GLU A 20 -8.44 4.01 -12.31
N ALA A 21 -9.11 3.10 -11.60
CA ALA A 21 -8.52 2.29 -10.54
C ALA A 21 -7.73 1.06 -11.05
N GLU A 22 -7.81 0.73 -12.34
CA GLU A 22 -7.01 -0.33 -12.97
C GLU A 22 -5.60 0.14 -13.37
N ASP A 23 -5.42 1.43 -13.63
CA ASP A 23 -4.14 1.98 -14.11
C ASP A 23 -3.15 2.30 -12.97
N LYS A 24 -3.65 2.50 -11.74
CA LYS A 24 -2.81 2.91 -10.61
C LYS A 24 -2.05 1.71 -10.01
N PRO A 25 -0.72 1.79 -9.87
CA PRO A 25 0.05 0.71 -9.27
C PRO A 25 -0.36 0.52 -7.80
N TRP A 26 -0.34 -0.73 -7.35
CA TRP A 26 -0.46 -1.04 -5.94
C TRP A 26 0.86 -0.70 -5.25
N VAL A 27 0.78 -0.22 -4.01
CA VAL A 27 1.94 0.11 -3.19
C VAL A 27 1.88 -0.60 -1.86
N THR A 28 3.04 -1.05 -1.37
CA THR A 28 3.22 -1.59 -0.03
C THR A 28 3.66 -0.47 0.90
N VAL A 29 2.88 -0.23 1.95
CA VAL A 29 3.11 0.79 2.97
C VAL A 29 3.51 0.11 4.27
N VAL A 30 4.58 0.58 4.89
CA VAL A 30 5.00 0.17 6.24
C VAL A 30 4.64 1.28 7.20
N TRP A 31 4.09 0.91 8.35
CA TRP A 31 3.63 1.83 9.38
C TRP A 31 4.59 1.85 10.57
N ASP A 32 4.65 2.97 11.28
CA ASP A 32 5.41 3.08 12.52
C ASP A 32 4.72 2.28 13.62
N ASP A 33 5.50 1.52 14.38
CA ASP A 33 5.01 0.71 15.48
C ASP A 33 5.91 0.86 16.72
N PRO A 34 5.35 0.75 17.94
CA PRO A 34 6.12 0.94 19.17
C PRO A 34 6.99 -0.27 19.56
N VAL A 35 6.98 -1.34 18.77
CA VAL A 35 7.59 -2.64 19.13
C VAL A 35 8.93 -2.83 18.44
N ASN A 36 9.07 -2.37 17.20
CA ASN A 36 10.25 -2.59 16.37
C ASN A 36 11.26 -1.45 16.50
N LEU A 37 12.54 -1.81 16.66
CA LEU A 37 13.64 -0.85 16.69
C LEU A 37 14.00 -0.37 15.27
N MET A 38 14.37 0.90 15.13
CA MET A 38 14.83 1.51 13.86
C MET A 38 15.86 0.66 13.09
N HIS A 39 16.84 0.10 13.81
CA HIS A 39 17.88 -0.74 13.21
C HIS A 39 17.31 -2.06 12.65
N TYR A 40 16.27 -2.61 13.29
CA TYR A 40 15.60 -3.82 12.82
C TYR A 40 14.79 -3.53 11.55
N VAL A 41 14.01 -2.45 11.53
CA VAL A 41 13.26 -1.99 10.33
C VAL A 41 14.21 -1.80 9.15
N THR A 42 15.33 -1.10 9.37
CA THR A 42 16.37 -0.86 8.35
C THR A 42 16.99 -2.18 7.85
N PHE A 43 17.22 -3.15 8.74
CA PHE A 43 17.75 -4.46 8.35
C PHE A 43 16.74 -5.24 7.50
N ILE A 44 15.45 -5.22 7.86
CA ILE A 44 14.41 -5.91 7.10
C ILE A 44 14.24 -5.29 5.71
N PHE A 45 14.34 -3.96 5.58
CA PHE A 45 14.32 -3.31 4.26
C PHE A 45 15.47 -3.74 3.36
N GLN A 46 16.67 -3.91 3.92
CA GLN A 46 17.80 -4.46 3.17
C GLN A 46 17.57 -5.93 2.81
N LYS A 47 17.07 -6.75 3.75
CA LYS A 47 16.91 -8.20 3.57
C LYS A 47 15.78 -8.58 2.61
N LEU A 48 14.63 -7.91 2.68
CA LEU A 48 13.45 -8.26 1.88
C LEU A 48 13.47 -7.62 0.50
N PHE A 49 13.88 -6.35 0.41
CA PHE A 49 13.84 -5.56 -0.82
C PHE A 49 15.21 -5.34 -1.47
N GLY A 50 16.31 -5.76 -0.81
CA GLY A 50 17.66 -5.59 -1.35
C GLY A 50 18.13 -4.13 -1.38
N TYR A 51 17.53 -3.25 -0.59
CA TYR A 51 17.93 -1.84 -0.56
C TYR A 51 19.33 -1.66 0.04
N SER A 52 20.03 -0.62 -0.42
CA SER A 52 21.27 -0.20 0.20
C SER A 52 20.98 0.31 1.62
N LYS A 53 21.98 0.25 2.51
CA LYS A 53 21.85 0.75 3.88
C LYS A 53 21.35 2.20 3.92
N ALA A 54 21.83 3.05 3.01
CA ALA A 54 21.40 4.44 2.92
C ALA A 54 19.90 4.55 2.63
N ARG A 55 19.41 3.93 1.54
CA ARG A 55 17.99 3.95 1.18
C ARG A 55 17.09 3.32 2.25
N ALA A 56 17.54 2.22 2.86
CA ALA A 56 16.80 1.58 3.94
C ALA A 56 16.70 2.50 5.18
N THR A 57 17.76 3.26 5.46
CA THR A 57 17.77 4.23 6.56
C THR A 57 16.84 5.40 6.25
N ASP A 58 16.84 5.91 5.02
CA ASP A 58 15.94 7.00 4.60
C ASP A 58 14.46 6.59 4.73
N LEU A 59 14.11 5.39 4.24
CA LEU A 59 12.75 4.84 4.37
C LEU A 59 12.35 4.62 5.83
N MET A 60 13.27 4.11 6.66
CA MET A 60 13.01 3.94 8.09
C MET A 60 12.78 5.29 8.78
N MET A 61 13.59 6.30 8.45
CA MET A 61 13.42 7.65 8.98
C MET A 61 12.09 8.25 8.55
N GLN A 62 11.62 7.93 7.34
CA GLN A 62 10.29 8.33 6.87
C GLN A 62 9.19 7.67 7.69
N VAL A 63 9.25 6.36 7.92
CA VAL A 63 8.31 5.65 8.81
C VAL A 63 8.26 6.33 10.18
N HIS A 64 9.41 6.59 10.79
CA HIS A 64 9.48 7.17 12.13
C HIS A 64 8.94 8.61 12.22
N LYS A 65 9.18 9.44 11.19
CA LYS A 65 8.78 10.86 11.20
C LYS A 65 7.35 11.08 10.72
N GLU A 66 6.93 10.35 9.70
CA GLU A 66 5.65 10.52 9.02
C GLU A 66 4.60 9.49 9.46
N GLY A 67 5.00 8.51 10.26
CA GLY A 67 4.16 7.39 10.72
C GLY A 67 3.98 6.30 9.68
N LYS A 68 4.47 6.50 8.44
CA LYS A 68 4.37 5.55 7.34
C LYS A 68 5.42 5.79 6.25
N ALA A 69 5.74 4.78 5.45
CA ALA A 69 6.52 4.92 4.23
C ALA A 69 6.11 3.90 3.17
N VAL A 70 6.18 4.29 1.89
CA VAL A 70 6.00 3.36 0.77
C VAL A 70 7.31 2.65 0.48
N VAL A 71 7.30 1.32 0.57
CA VAL A 71 8.52 0.50 0.43
C VAL A 71 8.61 -0.24 -0.89
N SER A 72 7.49 -0.50 -1.58
CA SER A 72 7.44 -1.22 -2.86
C SER A 72 6.22 -0.77 -3.65
N SER A 73 6.29 -0.85 -4.98
CA SER A 73 5.17 -0.63 -5.89
C SER A 73 5.14 -1.67 -7.01
N GLY A 74 3.96 -1.96 -7.55
CA GLY A 74 3.78 -2.89 -8.66
C GLY A 74 2.37 -3.48 -8.76
N SER A 75 2.29 -4.70 -9.27
CA SER A 75 1.04 -5.46 -9.34
C SER A 75 0.54 -5.84 -7.94
N ARG A 76 -0.77 -6.06 -7.83
CA ARG A 76 -1.41 -6.46 -6.58
C ARG A 76 -0.77 -7.72 -5.97
N ASP A 77 -0.53 -8.75 -6.78
CA ASP A 77 0.06 -10.02 -6.31
C ASP A 77 1.44 -9.81 -5.68
N LYS A 78 2.27 -8.95 -6.28
CA LYS A 78 3.59 -8.61 -5.75
C LYS A 78 3.47 -7.87 -4.42
N MET A 79 2.56 -6.91 -4.32
CA MET A 79 2.36 -6.14 -3.08
C MET A 79 1.80 -7.01 -1.96
N GLU A 80 0.90 -7.94 -2.27
CA GLU A 80 0.37 -8.90 -1.30
C GLU A 80 1.48 -9.82 -0.76
N HIS A 81 2.36 -10.29 -1.65
CA HIS A 81 3.54 -11.06 -1.27
C HIS A 81 4.50 -10.25 -0.37
N ASP A 82 4.78 -9.00 -0.72
CA ASP A 82 5.66 -8.10 0.04
C ASP A 82 5.08 -7.81 1.44
N VAL A 83 3.77 -7.53 1.53
CA VAL A 83 3.05 -7.34 2.81
C VAL A 83 3.14 -8.60 3.68
N ASN A 84 2.92 -9.78 3.11
CA ASN A 84 3.01 -11.04 3.86
C ASN A 84 4.43 -11.27 4.41
N ARG A 85 5.47 -10.98 3.61
CA ARG A 85 6.87 -11.08 4.07
C ARG A 85 7.19 -10.09 5.20
N LEU A 86 6.63 -8.89 5.15
CA LEU A 86 6.78 -7.89 6.21
C LEU A 86 6.06 -8.31 7.50
N HIS A 87 4.85 -8.84 7.41
CA HIS A 87 4.13 -9.39 8.55
C HIS A 87 4.86 -10.58 9.19
N GLN A 88 5.44 -11.46 8.39
CA GLN A 88 6.28 -12.56 8.90
C GLN A 88 7.56 -12.06 9.59
N ALA A 89 8.06 -10.88 9.19
CA ALA A 89 9.15 -10.20 9.85
C ALA A 89 8.71 -9.39 11.09
N GLY A 90 7.42 -9.38 11.43
CA GLY A 90 6.86 -8.67 12.58
C GLY A 90 6.65 -7.16 12.37
N LEU A 91 6.71 -6.67 11.13
CA LEU A 91 6.43 -5.27 10.79
C LEU A 91 4.97 -5.10 10.38
N TRP A 92 4.36 -4.00 10.80
CA TRP A 92 3.03 -3.65 10.30
C TRP A 92 3.13 -3.09 8.88
N ALA A 93 2.51 -3.78 7.92
CA ALA A 93 2.40 -3.31 6.54
C ALA A 93 0.96 -3.42 6.00
N THR A 94 0.62 -2.55 5.06
CA THR A 94 -0.62 -2.64 4.28
C THR A 94 -0.32 -2.47 2.80
N MET A 95 -1.22 -2.93 1.93
CA MET A 95 -1.20 -2.55 0.52
C MET A 95 -2.36 -1.60 0.23
N GLN A 96 -2.11 -0.60 -0.60
CA GLN A 96 -3.14 0.34 -1.07
C GLN A 96 -2.90 0.63 -2.56
N ARG A 97 -3.93 1.09 -3.27
CA ARG A 97 -3.73 1.67 -4.60
C ARG A 97 -3.22 3.09 -4.41
N ASP A 98 -2.21 3.46 -5.18
CA ASP A 98 -1.80 4.87 -5.23
C ASP A 98 -3.02 5.71 -5.67
N SER A 99 -3.24 6.88 -5.06
CA SER A 99 -4.44 7.70 -5.28
C SER A 99 -4.25 8.75 -6.36
#